data_AF-A0A7K1SZS9-F1
#
_entry.id   AF-A0A7K1SZS9-F1
#
_cell.length_a   1.000
_cell.length_b   1.000
_cell.length_c   1.000
_cell.angle_alpha   90.00
_cell.angle_beta   90.00
_cell.angle_gamma   90.00
#
_symmetry.space_group_name_H-M   'P 1'
#
loop_
_entity.id
_entity.type
_entity.pdbx_description
1 polymer ?
#
loop_
_entity_poly.entity_id
_entity_poly.type
_entity_poly.pdbx_seq_one_letter_code
_entity_poly.pdbx_strand_id
1 'polypeptide(L)'
;MTASQSLRLYELTSEFITDKDKAKEYVARIEEVVDQKFKDKETVLATKSDIAILRKEIAESKLDIIKWFVATGIALTGLVAALVKLL
;
A
#
# COMPACT_ATOMS: atom_id res chain seq x y z
N MET A 1 -15.50 6.01 10.91
CA MET A 1 -15.48 6.24 12.39
C MET A 1 -16.21 5.11 13.12
N THR A 2 -15.99 4.85 14.43
CA THR A 2 -16.78 3.86 15.20
C THR A 2 -18.01 4.49 15.86
N ALA A 3 -19.06 3.70 16.11
CA ALA A 3 -20.29 4.19 16.77
C ALA A 3 -20.04 4.85 18.14
N SER A 4 -19.05 4.36 18.89
CA SER A 4 -18.63 4.94 20.17
C SER A 4 -17.96 6.31 20.02
N GLN A 5 -17.22 6.53 18.92
CA GLN A 5 -16.59 7.81 18.62
C GLN A 5 -17.64 8.84 18.16
N SER A 6 -18.63 8.41 17.36
CA SER A 6 -19.76 9.24 16.93
C SER A 6 -20.58 9.74 18.11
N LEU A 7 -20.89 8.84 19.05
CA LEU A 7 -21.64 9.20 20.26
C LEU A 7 -20.87 10.23 21.10
N ARG A 8 -19.58 9.99 21.33
CA ARG A 8 -18.72 10.91 22.09
C ARG A 8 -18.58 12.28 21.41
N LEU A 9 -18.50 12.32 20.09
CA LEU A 9 -18.44 13.57 19.33
C LEU A 9 -19.75 14.34 19.44
N TYR A 10 -20.89 13.65 19.43
CA TYR A 10 -22.20 14.26 19.65
C TYR A 10 -22.37 14.80 21.07
N GLU A 11 -21.92 14.06 22.09
CA GLU A 11 -21.92 14.53 23.48
C GLU A 11 -21.13 15.82 23.63
N LEU A 12 -19.89 15.86 23.13
CA LEU A 12 -19.04 17.05 23.15
C LEU A 12 -19.66 18.22 22.36
N THR A 13 -20.26 17.94 21.21
CA THR A 13 -20.90 18.98 20.38
C THR A 13 -22.11 19.57 21.10
N SER A 14 -22.86 18.74 21.82
CA SER A 14 -24.05 19.16 22.56
C SER A 14 -23.75 20.08 23.76
N GLU A 15 -22.50 20.11 24.25
CA GLU A 15 -22.05 21.05 25.27
C GLU A 15 -22.03 22.50 24.76
N PHE A 16 -21.84 22.69 23.45
CA PHE A 16 -21.72 24.01 22.81
C PHE A 16 -22.90 24.35 21.88
N ILE A 17 -23.61 23.34 21.39
CA ILE A 17 -24.78 23.48 20.52
C ILE A 17 -26.00 22.90 21.23
N THR A 18 -26.84 23.78 21.76
CA THR A 18 -28.04 23.42 22.53
C THR A 18 -29.16 22.87 21.64
N ASP A 19 -29.15 23.24 20.36
CA ASP A 19 -30.04 22.74 19.33
C ASP A 19 -29.58 21.34 18.89
N LYS A 20 -30.37 20.33 19.25
CA LYS A 20 -30.05 18.92 18.98
C LYS A 20 -29.94 18.60 17.50
N ASP A 21 -30.72 19.28 16.65
CA ASP A 21 -30.70 19.01 15.21
C ASP A 21 -29.44 19.60 14.58
N LYS A 22 -29.03 20.80 15.01
CA LYS A 22 -27.75 21.40 14.61
C LYS A 22 -26.54 20.64 15.14
N ALA A 23 -26.61 20.11 16.36
CA ALA A 23 -25.54 19.29 16.93
C ALA A 23 -25.34 18.00 16.12
N LYS A 24 -26.44 17.33 15.72
CA LYS A 24 -26.39 16.15 14.82
C LYS A 24 -25.82 16.51 13.44
N GLU A 25 -26.27 17.61 12.86
CA GLU A 25 -25.78 18.06 11.55
C GLU A 25 -24.27 18.35 11.59
N TYR A 26 -23.79 19.00 12.65
CA TYR A 26 -22.38 19.28 12.83
C TYR A 26 -21.54 18.00 12.94
N VAL A 27 -22.00 17.02 13.74
CA VAL A 27 -21.35 15.71 13.87
C VAL A 27 -21.29 15.00 12.52
N ALA A 28 -22.40 14.98 11.77
CA ALA A 28 -22.46 14.35 10.45
C ALA A 28 -21.46 14.99 9.46
N ARG A 29 -21.32 16.31 9.47
CA ARG A 29 -20.33 17.03 8.64
C ARG A 29 -18.90 16.69 9.05
N ILE A 30 -18.61 16.54 10.34
CA ILE A 30 -17.27 16.11 10.79
C ILE A 30 -16.99 14.68 10.32
N GLU A 31 -17.95 13.76 10.46
CA GLU A 31 -17.82 12.38 10.00
C GLU A 31 -17.49 12.33 8.50
N GLU A 32 -18.21 13.11 7.70
CA GLU A 32 -17.97 13.21 6.26
C GLU A 32 -16.56 13.73 5.94
N VAL A 33 -16.12 14.81 6.60
CA VAL A 33 -14.77 15.38 6.39
C VAL A 33 -13.67 14.41 6.81
N VAL A 34 -13.88 13.68 7.90
CA VAL A 34 -12.91 12.68 8.39
C VAL A 34 -12.83 11.52 7.41
N ASP A 35 -13.96 10.95 6.99
CA ASP A 35 -13.98 9.84 6.04
C ASP A 35 -13.39 10.25 4.69
N GLN A 36 -13.66 11.46 4.21
CA GLN A 36 -13.05 11.98 2.98
C GLN A 36 -11.53 12.08 3.12
N LYS A 37 -11.01 12.62 4.24
CA LYS A 37 -9.55 12.69 4.48
C LYS A 37 -8.88 11.31 4.52
N PHE A 38 -9.57 10.29 5.01
CA PHE A 38 -9.03 8.93 5.02
C PHE A 38 -9.06 8.30 3.62
N LYS A 39 -10.14 8.48 2.86
CA LYS A 39 -10.22 8.03 1.46
C LYS A 39 -9.15 8.67 0.58
N ASP A 40 -8.93 9.98 0.72
CA ASP A 40 -7.91 10.69 -0.04
C ASP A 40 -6.50 10.14 0.27
N LYS A 41 -6.24 9.72 1.50
CA LYS A 41 -4.97 9.14 1.93
C LYS A 41 -4.81 7.65 1.60
N GLU A 42 -5.90 6.92 1.40
CA GLU A 42 -5.89 5.50 1.04
C GLU A 42 -5.09 5.24 -0.24
N THR A 43 -5.17 6.15 -1.21
CA THR A 43 -4.45 6.06 -2.48
C THR A 43 -2.95 6.40 -2.39
N VAL A 44 -2.52 7.06 -1.31
CA VAL A 44 -1.15 7.56 -1.14
C VAL A 44 -0.34 6.67 -0.19
N LEU A 45 -1.00 5.88 0.65
CA LEU A 45 -0.35 5.04 1.64
C LEU A 45 -0.24 3.60 1.16
N ALA A 46 0.99 3.10 1.03
CA ALA A 46 1.22 1.68 0.78
C ALA A 46 0.67 0.83 1.93
N THR A 47 -0.24 -0.07 1.61
CA THR A 47 -0.82 -1.01 2.56
C THR A 47 0.16 -2.16 2.85
N LYS A 48 -0.13 -2.94 3.90
CA LYS A 48 0.62 -4.18 4.18
C LYS A 48 0.56 -5.15 3.00
N SER A 49 -0.54 -5.14 2.24
CA SER A 49 -0.71 -5.96 1.04
C SER A 49 0.26 -5.52 -0.07
N ASP A 50 0.34 -4.21 -0.32
CA ASP A 50 1.25 -3.67 -1.35
C ASP A 50 2.71 -4.00 -1.02
N ILE A 51 3.10 -3.91 0.24
CA ILE A 51 4.44 -4.31 0.69
C ILE A 51 4.68 -5.81 0.49
N ALA A 52 3.67 -6.66 0.74
CA ALA A 52 3.78 -8.10 0.54
C ALA A 52 3.93 -8.46 -0.95
N ILE A 53 3.17 -7.78 -1.83
CA ILE A 53 3.27 -7.93 -3.28
C ILE A 53 4.67 -7.51 -3.75
N LEU A 54 5.14 -6.33 -3.34
CA LEU A 54 6.49 -5.85 -3.67
C LEU A 54 7.59 -6.83 -3.23
N ARG A 55 7.49 -7.38 -2.02
CA ARG A 55 8.46 -8.39 -1.54
C ARG A 55 8.47 -9.64 -2.40
N LYS A 56 7.30 -10.10 -2.86
CA LYS A 56 7.16 -11.24 -3.75
C LYS A 56 7.79 -10.95 -5.11
N GLU A 57 7.48 -9.81 -5.72
CA GLU A 57 8.04 -9.39 -7.01
C GLU A 57 9.58 -9.25 -6.96
N ILE A 58 10.11 -8.73 -5.85
CA ILE A 58 11.57 -8.65 -5.62
C ILE A 58 12.18 -10.05 -5.56
N ALA A 59 11.53 -11.00 -4.87
CA ALA A 59 12.03 -12.37 -4.77
C ALA A 59 12.02 -13.07 -6.13
N GLU A 60 10.94 -12.92 -6.91
CA GLU A 60 10.82 -13.46 -8.26
C GLU A 60 11.86 -12.85 -9.20
N SER A 61 12.04 -11.53 -9.16
CA SER A 61 13.06 -10.82 -9.96
C SER A 61 14.47 -11.30 -9.63
N LYS A 62 14.79 -11.52 -8.35
CA LYS A 62 16.09 -12.08 -7.94
C LYS A 62 16.31 -13.47 -8.50
N LEU A 63 15.29 -14.33 -8.48
CA LEU A 63 15.37 -15.67 -9.05
C LEU A 63 15.61 -15.61 -10.57
N ASP A 64 14.93 -14.73 -11.27
CA ASP A 64 15.09 -14.60 -12.72
C ASP A 64 16.47 -14.05 -13.10
N ILE A 65 17.00 -13.08 -12.33
CA ILE A 65 18.39 -12.62 -12.50
C ILE A 65 19.37 -13.80 -12.35
N ILE A 66 19.20 -14.64 -11.33
CA ILE A 66 20.07 -15.80 -11.11
C ILE A 66 19.98 -16.78 -12.29
N LYS A 67 18.77 -17.09 -12.77
CA LYS A 67 18.58 -17.98 -13.93
C LYS A 67 19.31 -17.46 -15.16
N TRP A 68 19.15 -16.17 -15.47
CA TRP A 68 19.82 -15.56 -16.62
C TRP A 68 21.33 -15.50 -16.46
N PHE A 69 21.83 -15.28 -15.25
CA PHE A 69 23.26 -15.29 -14.98
C PHE A 69 23.86 -16.70 -15.21
N VAL A 70 23.19 -17.74 -14.75
CA VAL A 70 23.62 -19.14 -14.98
C VAL A 70 23.55 -19.49 -16.48
N ALA A 71 22.45 -19.15 -17.14
CA ALA A 71 22.28 -19.44 -18.57
C ALA A 71 23.33 -18.74 -19.44
N THR A 72 23.59 -17.45 -19.18
CA THR A 72 24.62 -16.69 -19.89
C THR A 72 26.02 -17.20 -19.56
N GLY A 73 26.29 -17.59 -18.31
CA GLY A 73 27.54 -18.22 -17.91
C GLY A 73 27.84 -19.50 -18.71
N ILE A 74 26.86 -20.41 -18.81
CA ILE A 74 27.00 -21.65 -19.59
C ILE A 74 27.18 -21.35 -21.09
N ALA A 75 26.44 -20.39 -21.64
CA ALA A 75 26.58 -20.00 -23.04
C ALA A 75 27.98 -19.45 -23.34
N LEU A 76 28.52 -18.59 -22.46
CA LEU A 76 29.85 -18.01 -22.60
C LEU A 76 30.95 -19.08 -22.47
N THR A 77 30.85 -20.00 -21.52
CA THR A 77 31.86 -21.08 -21.40
C THR A 77 31.83 -21.99 -22.62
N GLY A 78 30.65 -22.31 -23.16
CA GLY A 78 30.51 -23.07 -24.41
C GLY A 78 31.14 -22.35 -25.60
N LEU A 79 30.90 -21.03 -25.72
CA LEU A 79 31.50 -20.21 -26.78
C LEU A 79 33.03 -20.18 -26.68
N VAL A 80 33.57 -19.97 -25.48
CA VAL A 80 35.03 -19.97 -25.24
C VAL A 80 35.64 -21.33 -25.59
N ALA A 81 35.01 -22.43 -25.17
CA ALA A 81 35.50 -23.77 -25.49
C ALA A 81 35.50 -24.04 -27.01
N ALA A 82 34.47 -23.58 -27.72
CA ALA A 82 34.40 -23.69 -29.18
C ALA A 82 35.52 -22.87 -29.86
N LEU A 83 35.79 -21.65 -29.40
CA LEU A 83 36.87 -20.81 -29.91
C LEU A 83 38.25 -21.44 -29.66
N VAL A 84 38.49 -21.99 -28.47
CA VAL A 84 39.75 -22.68 -28.15
C VAL A 84 39.97 -23.89 -29.07
N LYS A 85 38.91 -24.59 -29.46
CA LYS A 85 39.01 -25.74 -30.39
C LYS A 85 39.29 -25.32 -31.84
N LEU A 86 38.97 -24.08 -32.21
CA LEU A 86 39.17 -23.54 -33.56
C LEU A 86 40.55 -22.90 -33.77
N LEU A 87 41.25 -22.56 -32.68
CA LEU A 87 42.64 -22.09 -32.68
C LEU A 87 43.62 -23.27 -32.70
#